data_AF-N1UR91-F1
#
_entry.id   AF-N1UR91-F1
#
_cell.length_a   1.000
_cell.length_b   1.000
_cell.length_c   1.000
_cell.angle_alpha   90.00
_cell.angle_beta   90.00
_cell.angle_gamma   90.00
#
_symmetry.space_group_name_H-M   'P 1'
#
loop_
_entity.id
_entity.type
_entity.pdbx_description
1 polymer ?
#
loop_
_entity_poly.entity_id
_entity_poly.type
_entity_poly.pdbx_seq_one_letter_code
_entity_poly.pdbx_strand_id
1 'polypeptide(L)'
;AGDVAAVPDLTGGGVGGFCVPNAQHAVRQAKHLAKNIYAERWGVGEVTEYKHENLGAVAGFGINKGVAKVMGIKLKGPLAWLAHRGYHGFAMPTWERKIRVIADWTLNAILGRDTTEISDIETPYRAFRTAAAPAKKPEPAKAEGAKDEQKSGSQAPADSR
;
A
#
# COMPACT_ATOMS: atom_id res chain seq x y z
N ALA A 1 0.10 9.12 -14.76
CA ALA A 1 0.16 9.77 -13.42
C ALA A 1 0.50 8.72 -12.37
N GLY A 2 1.18 9.10 -11.29
CA GLY A 2 1.59 8.18 -10.24
C GLY A 2 2.93 7.49 -10.52
N ASP A 3 3.28 6.51 -9.69
CA ASP A 3 4.65 5.97 -9.58
C ASP A 3 5.14 5.21 -10.83
N VAL A 4 4.22 4.76 -11.70
CA VAL A 4 4.57 4.12 -12.98
C VAL A 4 4.96 5.14 -14.06
N ALA A 5 4.67 6.44 -13.85
CA ALA A 5 4.90 7.48 -14.85
C ALA A 5 6.19 8.26 -14.56
N ALA A 6 7.09 8.32 -15.54
CA ALA A 6 8.26 9.20 -15.52
C ALA A 6 7.86 10.64 -15.88
N VAL A 7 7.18 11.34 -14.96
CA VAL A 7 6.69 12.70 -15.20
C VAL A 7 7.84 13.71 -15.04
N PRO A 8 8.17 14.50 -16.08
CA PRO A 8 9.21 15.52 -15.99
C PRO A 8 8.92 16.54 -14.88
N ASP A 9 9.94 16.91 -14.11
CA ASP A 9 9.82 17.97 -13.13
C ASP A 9 10.25 19.33 -13.72
N LEU A 10 9.26 20.13 -14.11
CA LEU A 10 9.46 21.47 -14.66
C LEU A 10 9.89 22.52 -13.62
N THR A 11 10.05 22.13 -12.34
CA THR A 11 10.63 23.00 -11.30
C THR A 11 12.15 22.84 -11.17
N GLY A 12 12.73 21.78 -11.77
CA GLY A 12 14.16 21.48 -11.70
C GLY A 12 14.64 20.91 -10.35
N GLY A 13 13.72 20.60 -9.43
CA GLY A 13 14.05 20.02 -8.12
C GLY A 13 14.11 18.49 -8.09
N GLY A 14 13.65 17.84 -9.15
CA GLY A 14 13.46 16.40 -9.26
C GLY A 14 14.76 15.61 -9.42
N VAL A 15 14.80 14.42 -8.81
CA VAL A 15 15.93 13.50 -8.96
C VAL A 15 15.95 12.99 -10.40
N GLY A 16 17.06 13.23 -11.11
CA GLY A 16 17.18 12.87 -12.52
C GLY A 16 16.24 13.65 -13.45
N GLY A 17 15.70 14.80 -13.01
CA GLY A 17 14.78 15.63 -13.80
C GLY A 17 13.32 15.16 -13.78
N PHE A 18 12.97 14.19 -12.94
CA PHE A 18 11.61 13.68 -12.81
C PHE A 18 11.01 13.97 -11.44
N CYS A 19 9.68 14.04 -11.38
CA CYS A 19 8.93 14.14 -10.14
C CYS A 19 9.22 12.92 -9.24
N VAL A 20 9.35 13.17 -7.93
CA VAL A 20 9.61 12.10 -6.94
C VAL A 20 8.40 11.14 -6.88
N PRO A 21 8.62 9.81 -6.84
CA PRO A 21 7.53 8.83 -6.76
C PRO A 21 6.93 8.84 -5.35
N ASN A 22 5.95 9.72 -5.13
CA ASN A 22 5.25 9.85 -3.86
C ASN A 22 3.74 10.09 -4.06
N ALA A 23 2.97 9.82 -3.01
CA ALA A 23 1.52 9.96 -3.03
C ALA A 23 1.05 11.41 -3.33
N GLN A 24 1.82 12.42 -2.92
CA GLN A 24 1.47 13.83 -3.16
C GLN A 24 1.48 14.14 -4.66
N HIS A 25 2.54 13.76 -5.37
CA HIS A 25 2.62 13.90 -6.82
C HIS A 25 1.56 13.04 -7.51
N ALA A 26 1.39 11.78 -7.12
CA ALA A 26 0.39 10.90 -7.73
C ALA A 26 -1.03 11.51 -7.70
N VAL A 27 -1.49 11.97 -6.53
CA VAL A 27 -2.83 12.56 -6.38
C VAL A 27 -2.96 13.88 -7.16
N ARG A 28 -1.92 14.71 -7.17
CA ARG A 28 -1.93 15.98 -7.91
C ARG A 28 -1.93 15.76 -9.42
N GLN A 29 -1.06 14.88 -9.91
CA GLN A 29 -0.97 14.51 -11.33
C GLN A 29 -2.29 13.89 -11.81
N ALA A 30 -2.95 13.06 -11.00
CA ALA A 30 -4.25 12.49 -11.35
C ALA A 30 -5.33 13.57 -11.56
N LYS A 31 -5.41 14.55 -10.65
CA LYS A 31 -6.34 15.69 -10.79
C LYS A 31 -6.01 16.56 -12.00
N HIS A 32 -4.72 16.80 -12.25
CA HIS A 32 -4.25 17.57 -13.41
C HIS A 32 -4.58 16.89 -14.73
N LEU A 33 -4.28 15.59 -14.82
CA LEU A 33 -4.59 14.76 -15.98
C LEU A 33 -6.10 14.77 -16.29
N ALA A 34 -6.95 14.63 -15.28
CA ALA A 34 -8.40 14.67 -15.46
C ALA A 34 -8.86 16.01 -16.05
N LYS A 35 -8.28 17.14 -15.61
CA LYS A 35 -8.59 18.47 -16.17
C LYS A 35 -8.13 18.60 -17.62
N ASN A 36 -6.92 18.14 -17.95
CA ASN A 36 -6.42 18.21 -19.32
C ASN A 36 -7.24 17.34 -20.28
N ILE A 37 -7.63 16.12 -19.87
CA ILE A 37 -8.52 15.26 -20.66
C ILE A 37 -9.87 15.96 -20.87
N TYR A 38 -10.37 16.67 -19.87
CA TYR A 38 -11.61 17.41 -19.97
C TYR A 38 -11.51 18.61 -20.94
N ALA A 39 -10.45 19.41 -20.80
CA ALA A 39 -10.19 20.54 -21.69
C ALA A 39 -10.05 20.08 -23.15
N GLU A 40 -9.28 19.02 -23.40
CA GLU A 40 -9.06 18.48 -24.75
C GLU A 40 -10.34 17.92 -25.37
N ARG A 41 -11.12 17.15 -24.60
CA ARG A 41 -12.31 16.47 -25.14
C ARG A 41 -13.47 17.41 -25.42
N TRP A 42 -13.68 18.41 -24.56
CA TRP A 42 -14.86 19.29 -24.63
C TRP A 42 -14.54 20.72 -25.04
N GLY A 43 -13.27 21.07 -25.24
CA GLY A 43 -12.85 22.44 -25.59
C GLY A 43 -13.10 23.46 -24.47
N VAL A 44 -13.31 23.00 -23.24
CA VAL A 44 -13.60 23.86 -22.07
C VAL A 44 -12.33 23.97 -21.22
N GLY A 45 -11.59 25.05 -21.43
CA GLY A 45 -10.33 25.34 -20.73
C GLY A 45 -9.10 25.11 -21.61
N GLU A 46 -7.93 25.08 -20.99
CA GLU A 46 -6.64 24.93 -21.67
C GLU A 46 -5.87 23.72 -21.14
N VAL A 47 -5.23 22.99 -22.04
CA VAL A 47 -4.29 21.93 -21.68
C VAL A 47 -3.01 22.59 -21.17
N THR A 48 -2.63 22.28 -19.92
CA THR A 48 -1.46 22.87 -19.27
C THR A 48 -0.47 21.82 -18.82
N GLU A 49 0.79 22.20 -18.71
CA GLU A 49 1.84 21.31 -18.20
C GLU A 49 1.79 21.18 -16.68
N TYR A 50 2.18 20.01 -16.17
CA TYR A 50 2.24 19.77 -14.73
C TYR A 50 3.49 20.41 -14.13
N LYS A 51 3.31 21.41 -13.26
CA LYS A 51 4.38 22.03 -12.48
C LYS A 51 3.99 22.12 -11.00
N HIS A 52 4.80 21.56 -10.11
CA HIS A 52 4.55 21.63 -8.67
C HIS A 52 5.83 21.78 -7.86
N GLU A 53 5.98 22.92 -7.18
CA GLU A 53 7.09 23.17 -6.28
C GLU A 53 6.88 22.51 -4.92
N ASN A 54 7.93 21.85 -4.42
CA ASN A 54 7.89 21.19 -3.13
C ASN A 54 7.96 22.22 -2.00
N LEU A 55 6.87 22.36 -1.25
CA LEU A 55 6.74 23.32 -0.14
C LEU A 55 7.44 22.88 1.15
N GLY A 56 7.93 21.64 1.22
CA GLY A 56 8.58 21.11 2.40
C GLY A 56 8.42 19.61 2.61
N ALA A 57 9.14 19.10 3.61
CA ALA A 57 9.10 17.70 4.01
C ALA A 57 8.96 17.59 5.53
N VAL A 58 8.25 16.55 5.98
CA VAL A 58 8.09 16.21 7.39
C VAL A 58 8.39 14.73 7.56
N ALA A 59 9.22 14.41 8.56
CA ALA A 59 9.59 13.05 8.90
C ALA A 59 9.41 12.81 10.40
N GLY A 60 8.77 11.69 10.76
CA GLY A 60 8.66 11.21 12.13
C GLY A 60 9.64 10.05 12.39
N PHE A 61 10.32 10.07 13.53
CA PHE A 61 11.31 9.06 13.96
C PHE A 61 10.84 8.26 15.19
N GLY A 62 9.52 8.14 15.37
CA GLY A 62 8.90 7.50 16.54
C GLY A 62 8.09 8.48 17.39
N ILE A 63 7.72 8.04 18.60
CA ILE A 63 6.89 8.83 19.52
C ILE A 63 7.65 10.10 19.94
N ASN A 64 7.01 11.26 19.83
CA ASN A 64 7.53 12.59 20.18
C ASN A 64 8.82 13.03 19.45
N LYS A 65 9.23 12.30 18.41
CA LYS A 65 10.43 12.58 17.62
C LYS A 65 10.03 12.88 16.19
N GLY A 66 10.25 14.10 15.75
CA GLY A 66 10.01 14.51 14.37
C GLY A 66 10.90 15.67 13.95
N VAL A 67 11.06 15.81 12.63
CA VAL A 67 11.70 16.96 12.00
C VAL A 67 10.83 17.40 10.82
N ALA A 68 10.52 18.68 10.78
CA ALA A 68 9.74 19.28 9.70
C ALA A 68 10.50 20.47 9.12
N LYS A 69 10.54 20.59 7.80
CA LYS A 69 10.91 21.81 7.10
C LYS A 69 9.74 22.17 6.21
N VAL A 70 8.96 23.16 6.60
CA VAL A 70 7.75 23.61 5.88
C VAL A 70 7.89 25.08 5.59
N MET A 71 7.88 25.48 4.32
CA MET A 71 7.94 26.88 3.87
C MET A 71 9.03 27.72 4.57
N GLY A 72 10.22 27.14 4.75
CA GLY A 72 11.36 27.80 5.40
C GLY A 72 11.41 27.67 6.93
N ILE A 73 10.33 27.27 7.59
CA ILE A 73 10.28 27.05 9.04
C ILE A 73 10.78 25.64 9.36
N LYS A 74 11.77 25.56 10.26
CA LYS A 74 12.32 24.29 10.76
C LYS A 74 11.73 23.98 12.13
N LEU A 75 10.95 22.90 12.24
CA LEU A 75 10.43 22.40 13.52
C LEU A 75 11.15 21.11 13.89
N LYS A 76 11.37 20.89 15.19
CA LYS A 76 12.00 19.68 15.73
C LYS A 76 11.23 19.15 16.94
N GLY A 77 11.42 17.87 17.23
CA GLY A 77 10.94 17.23 18.46
C GLY A 77 9.42 17.02 18.48
N PRO A 78 8.77 17.15 19.66
CA PRO A 78 7.35 16.85 19.83
C PRO A 78 6.43 17.72 18.98
N LEU A 79 6.81 18.99 18.74
CA LEU A 79 6.00 19.91 17.94
C LEU A 79 5.98 19.50 16.45
N ALA A 80 7.13 19.09 15.91
CA ALA A 80 7.21 18.54 14.54
C ALA A 80 6.44 17.21 14.43
N TRP A 81 6.50 16.38 15.47
CA TRP A 81 5.75 15.13 15.55
C TRP A 81 4.23 15.35 15.58
N LEU A 82 3.76 16.35 16.34
CA LEU A 82 2.34 16.70 16.41
C LEU A 82 1.88 17.32 15.08
N ALA A 83 2.68 18.20 14.48
CA ALA A 83 2.39 18.77 13.17
C ALA A 83 2.27 17.67 12.09
N HIS A 84 3.14 16.66 12.11
CA HIS A 84 3.07 15.50 11.23
C HIS A 84 1.74 14.75 11.38
N ARG A 85 1.36 14.37 12.62
CA ARG A 85 0.07 13.71 12.89
C ARG A 85 -1.11 14.59 12.48
N GLY A 86 -1.08 15.87 12.81
CA GLY A 86 -2.12 16.83 12.44
C GLY A 86 -2.30 16.93 10.93
N TYR A 87 -1.21 17.01 10.17
CA TYR A 87 -1.26 17.00 8.70
C TYR A 87 -1.87 15.71 8.16
N HIS A 88 -1.44 14.54 8.62
CA HIS A 88 -1.99 13.26 8.17
C HIS A 88 -3.46 13.10 8.53
N GLY A 89 -3.85 13.49 9.75
CA GLY A 89 -5.24 13.50 10.18
C GLY A 89 -6.10 14.42 9.30
N PHE A 90 -5.59 15.61 8.95
CA PHE A 90 -6.27 16.52 8.04
C PHE A 90 -6.38 15.97 6.62
N ALA A 91 -5.28 15.42 6.09
CA ALA A 91 -5.16 14.91 4.73
C ALA A 91 -5.98 13.65 4.46
N MET A 92 -6.51 12.98 5.49
CA MET A 92 -7.43 11.86 5.31
C MET A 92 -8.69 12.32 4.56
N PRO A 93 -9.01 11.70 3.40
CA PRO A 93 -10.09 12.16 2.53
C PRO A 93 -11.49 11.81 3.05
N THR A 94 -11.62 10.71 3.80
CA THR A 94 -12.92 10.23 4.30
C THR A 94 -13.11 10.52 5.79
N TRP A 95 -14.33 10.95 6.16
CA TRP A 95 -14.66 11.33 7.52
C TRP A 95 -14.61 10.15 8.50
N GLU A 96 -15.15 9.02 8.09
CA GLU A 96 -15.13 7.77 8.85
C GLU A 96 -13.69 7.36 9.20
N ARG A 97 -12.80 7.33 8.21
CA ARG A 97 -11.39 6.98 8.43
C ARG A 97 -10.68 8.01 9.30
N LYS A 98 -10.95 9.30 9.09
CA LYS A 98 -10.38 10.39 9.90
C LYS A 98 -10.75 10.22 11.38
N ILE A 99 -12.01 9.95 11.69
CA ILE A 99 -12.46 9.69 13.07
C ILE A 99 -11.72 8.48 13.65
N ARG A 100 -11.67 7.35 12.94
CA ARG A 100 -10.99 6.15 13.44
C ARG A 100 -9.52 6.38 13.73
N VAL A 101 -8.82 7.07 12.83
CA VAL A 101 -7.38 7.38 13.01
C VAL A 101 -7.16 8.29 14.21
N ILE A 102 -7.96 9.34 14.38
CA ILE A 102 -7.82 10.25 15.52
C ILE A 102 -8.17 9.54 16.83
N ALA A 103 -9.25 8.77 16.86
CA ALA A 103 -9.65 7.99 18.04
C ALA A 103 -8.57 6.99 18.43
N ASP A 104 -8.00 6.27 17.47
CA ASP A 104 -6.88 5.35 17.70
C ASP A 104 -5.66 6.08 18.29
N TRP A 105 -5.27 7.24 17.76
CA TRP A 105 -4.18 8.02 18.34
C TRP A 105 -4.47 8.49 19.77
N THR A 106 -5.70 8.91 20.07
CA THR A 106 -6.11 9.33 21.42
C THR A 106 -6.11 8.15 22.38
N LEU A 107 -6.67 7.01 21.99
CA LEU A 107 -6.69 5.80 22.81
C LEU A 107 -5.27 5.29 23.06
N ASN A 108 -4.43 5.24 22.03
CA ASN A 108 -3.03 4.83 22.16
C ASN A 108 -2.22 5.76 23.09
N ALA A 109 -2.60 7.05 23.19
CA ALA A 109 -1.96 7.99 24.10
C ALA A 109 -2.36 7.75 25.57
N ILE A 110 -3.57 7.26 25.84
CA ILE A 110 -4.11 7.05 27.20
C ILE A 110 -3.85 5.62 27.68
N LEU A 111 -4.13 4.64 26.83
CA LEU A 111 -4.14 3.21 27.15
C LEU A 111 -2.85 2.49 26.71
N GLY A 112 -1.98 3.16 25.96
CA GLY A 112 -0.84 2.53 25.31
C GLY A 112 -1.24 1.81 24.02
N ARG A 113 -0.23 1.28 23.30
CA ARG A 113 -0.44 0.61 22.02
C ARG A 113 -0.95 -0.81 22.24
N ASP A 114 -2.05 -1.17 21.60
CA ASP A 114 -2.44 -2.58 21.48
C ASP A 114 -1.46 -3.30 20.55
N THR A 115 -0.87 -4.38 21.05
CA THR A 115 0.14 -5.18 20.33
C THR A 115 -0.35 -6.57 19.97
N THR A 116 -1.60 -6.87 20.32
CA THR A 116 -2.23 -8.15 20.03
C THR A 116 -2.29 -8.36 18.53
N GLU A 117 -1.77 -9.48 18.04
CA GLU A 117 -1.86 -9.82 16.63
C GLU A 117 -3.32 -10.08 16.27
N ILE A 118 -3.77 -9.46 15.18
CA ILE A 118 -5.03 -9.80 14.55
C ILE A 118 -4.78 -11.13 13.81
N SER A 119 -5.47 -12.18 14.23
CA SER A 119 -5.50 -13.46 13.52
C SER A 119 -5.86 -13.23 12.03
N ASP A 120 -5.14 -13.88 11.11
CA ASP A 120 -5.14 -13.72 9.63
C ASP A 120 -4.03 -12.83 9.01
N ILE A 121 -2.98 -12.39 9.74
CA ILE A 121 -1.78 -11.78 9.11
C ILE A 121 -1.08 -12.72 8.12
N GLU A 122 -1.07 -14.02 8.39
CA GLU A 122 -0.43 -15.01 7.50
C GLU A 122 -1.18 -15.16 6.16
N THR A 123 -2.49 -14.89 6.15
CA THR A 123 -3.32 -15.04 4.95
C THR A 123 -4.23 -13.82 4.73
N PRO A 124 -3.65 -12.62 4.52
CA PRO A 124 -4.41 -11.36 4.45
C PRO A 124 -5.35 -11.32 3.23
N TYR A 125 -5.08 -12.15 2.22
CA TYR A 125 -5.88 -12.30 1.01
C TYR A 125 -6.86 -13.47 1.06
N ARG A 126 -6.99 -14.21 2.18
CA ARG A 126 -7.85 -15.40 2.29
C ARG A 126 -9.28 -15.08 1.89
N ALA A 127 -9.86 -14.00 2.41
CA ALA A 127 -11.21 -13.58 2.09
C ALA A 127 -11.40 -13.29 0.59
N PHE A 128 -10.45 -12.60 -0.05
CA PHE A 128 -10.48 -12.31 -1.48
C PHE A 128 -10.31 -13.57 -2.33
N ARG A 129 -9.41 -14.48 -1.94
CA ARG A 129 -9.17 -15.74 -2.65
C ARG A 129 -10.35 -16.69 -2.53
N THR A 130 -11.00 -16.77 -1.38
CA THR A 130 -12.22 -17.58 -1.18
C THR A 130 -13.38 -17.03 -2.00
N ALA A 131 -13.57 -15.71 -2.06
CA ALA A 131 -14.63 -15.08 -2.84
C ALA A 131 -14.40 -15.18 -4.37
N ALA A 132 -13.14 -15.16 -4.81
CA ALA A 132 -12.76 -15.30 -6.21
C ALA A 132 -12.54 -16.75 -6.66
N ALA A 133 -12.58 -17.72 -5.74
CA ALA A 133 -12.40 -19.12 -6.07
C ALA A 133 -13.60 -19.60 -6.91
N PRO A 134 -13.36 -20.16 -8.11
CA PRO A 134 -14.44 -20.74 -8.90
C PRO A 134 -15.06 -21.91 -8.12
N ALA A 135 -16.38 -22.06 -8.20
CA ALA A 135 -17.10 -23.16 -7.57
C ALA A 135 -16.43 -24.49 -7.97
N LYS A 136 -16.00 -25.29 -6.98
CA LYS A 136 -15.31 -26.56 -7.23
C LYS A 136 -16.24 -27.44 -8.08
N LYS A 137 -15.82 -27.75 -9.31
CA LYS A 137 -16.57 -28.65 -10.20
C LYS A 137 -16.74 -30.00 -9.48
N PRO A 138 -17.97 -30.56 -9.41
CA PRO A 138 -18.17 -31.84 -8.74
C PRO A 138 -17.28 -32.90 -9.39
N GLU A 139 -16.38 -33.50 -8.62
CA GLU A 139 -15.53 -34.59 -9.08
C GLU A 139 -16.41 -35.83 -9.33
N PRO A 140 -16.29 -36.50 -10.49
CA PRO A 140 -17.02 -37.74 -10.72
C PRO A 140 -16.49 -38.81 -9.76
N ALA A 141 -17.41 -39.52 -9.10
CA ALA A 141 -17.11 -40.60 -8.18
C ALA A 141 -16.19 -41.63 -8.87
N LYS A 142 -15.00 -41.84 -8.31
CA LYS A 142 -14.08 -42.89 -8.78
C LYS A 142 -14.73 -44.24 -8.51
N ALA A 143 -15.02 -44.98 -9.58
CA ALA A 143 -15.32 -46.39 -9.51
C ALA A 143 -14.06 -47.16 -9.07
N GLU A 144 -14.19 -47.92 -7.99
CA GLU A 144 -13.21 -48.91 -7.54
C GLU A 144 -13.16 -50.08 -8.53
N GLY A 145 -11.96 -50.59 -8.86
CA GLY A 145 -11.83 -51.90 -9.50
C GLY A 145 -10.50 -52.26 -10.16
N ALA A 146 -9.88 -53.33 -9.61
CA ALA A 146 -9.02 -54.35 -10.26
C ALA A 146 -7.60 -53.93 -10.73
N LYS A 147 -6.54 -54.33 -10.00
CA LYS A 147 -5.75 -55.59 -10.08
C LYS A 147 -4.72 -55.60 -11.23
N ASP A 148 -3.45 -55.74 -10.88
CA ASP A 148 -2.56 -56.69 -11.55
C ASP A 148 -1.39 -57.12 -10.64
N GLU A 149 -1.25 -58.43 -10.45
CA GLU A 149 -0.10 -59.12 -9.86
C GLU A 149 0.74 -59.72 -11.01
N GLN A 150 2.08 -59.58 -10.97
CA GLN A 150 3.07 -60.70 -10.94
C GLN A 150 4.44 -60.39 -11.57
N LYS A 151 5.46 -60.53 -10.71
CA LYS A 151 6.73 -61.30 -10.83
C LYS A 151 7.78 -60.96 -11.90
N SER A 152 9.00 -60.70 -11.40
CA SER A 152 10.25 -61.47 -11.64
C SER A 152 11.39 -60.83 -10.81
N GLY A 153 12.26 -61.47 -10.03
CA GLY A 153 12.52 -62.85 -9.65
C GLY A 153 13.80 -62.90 -8.77
N SER A 154 13.86 -63.84 -7.81
CA SER A 154 15.01 -64.69 -7.36
C SER A 154 16.40 -64.03 -7.08
N GLN A 155 17.18 -64.22 -5.99
CA GLN A 155 17.53 -65.33 -5.07
C GLN A 155 18.37 -64.67 -3.91
N ALA A 156 18.10 -64.84 -2.60
CA ALA A 156 18.60 -65.86 -1.63
C ALA A 156 20.14 -65.94 -1.40
N PRO A 157 20.66 -66.37 -0.22
CA PRO A 157 20.14 -66.31 1.16
C PRO A 157 21.20 -65.95 2.26
N ALA A 158 20.68 -65.77 3.49
CA ALA A 158 21.20 -66.14 4.82
C ALA A 158 22.70 -66.02 5.19
N ASP A 159 22.98 -65.35 6.32
CA ASP A 159 23.63 -66.03 7.45
C ASP A 159 23.36 -65.36 8.82
N SER A 160 23.62 -66.13 9.86
CA SER A 160 23.02 -66.20 11.19
C SER A 160 23.77 -65.46 12.31
N ARG A 161 23.02 -64.92 13.28
CA ARG A 161 23.20 -65.07 14.73
C ARG A 161 22.05 -64.42 15.50
#